data_AF-A0A5M6IWF2-F1
#
_entry.id   AF-A0A5M6IWF2-F1
#
_cell.length_a   1.000
_cell.length_b   1.000
_cell.length_c   1.000
_cell.angle_alpha   90.00
_cell.angle_beta   90.00
_cell.angle_gamma   90.00
#
_symmetry.space_group_name_H-M   'P 1'
#
loop_
_entity.id
_entity.type
_entity.pdbx_description
1 polymer ?
#
loop_
_entity_poly.entity_id
_entity_poly.type
_entity_poly.pdbx_seq_one_letter_code
_entity_poly.pdbx_strand_id
1 'polypeptide(L)'
;MWNECHSPDRQALKLTRHAAVRTQQRSIPQFIHDGLLGWGDRRDAGCGASSYSFSKRGWRKFAEYLGVQAKYFERYRNAYIVVAEDGTIITVCWKQ
;
A
#
# COMPACT_ATOMS: atom_id res chain seq x y z
N MET A 1 -7.33 -36.30 -12.80
CA MET A 1 -7.05 -36.55 -11.37
C MET A 1 -5.78 -35.76 -11.04
N TRP A 2 -5.93 -34.46 -10.79
CA TRP A 2 -4.84 -33.53 -10.51
C TRP A 2 -5.04 -32.99 -9.10
N ASN A 3 -4.03 -33.23 -8.28
CA ASN A 3 -4.02 -33.06 -6.84
C ASN A 3 -4.08 -31.59 -6.42
N GLU A 4 -4.67 -31.42 -5.24
CA GLU A 4 -4.84 -30.22 -4.44
C GLU A 4 -3.61 -29.30 -4.41
N CYS A 5 -3.69 -28.18 -5.13
CA CYS A 5 -2.86 -27.01 -4.87
C CYS A 5 -3.36 -26.33 -3.60
N HIS A 6 -2.65 -26.56 -2.48
CA HIS A 6 -2.66 -25.70 -1.31
C HIS A 6 -2.47 -24.24 -1.75
N SER A 7 -3.58 -23.52 -1.88
CA SER A 7 -3.59 -22.08 -2.10
C SER A 7 -3.51 -21.44 -0.73
N PRO A 8 -2.51 -20.60 -0.42
CA PRO A 8 -2.50 -19.89 0.85
C PRO A 8 -3.75 -19.01 0.86
N ASP A 9 -4.53 -19.09 1.93
CA ASP A 9 -5.69 -18.26 2.21
C ASP A 9 -5.38 -16.80 1.89
N ARG A 10 -5.74 -16.40 0.68
CA ARG A 10 -5.66 -15.03 0.21
C ARG A 10 -6.84 -14.35 0.89
N GLN A 11 -6.68 -13.98 2.16
CA GLN A 11 -7.68 -13.25 2.92
C GLN A 11 -8.14 -12.08 2.06
N ALA A 12 -9.36 -12.20 1.52
CA ALA A 12 -9.90 -11.23 0.61
C ALA A 12 -10.11 -9.94 1.39
N LEU A 13 -9.28 -8.94 1.12
CA LEU A 13 -9.40 -7.60 1.71
C LEU A 13 -10.85 -7.12 1.51
N LYS A 14 -11.59 -6.97 2.62
CA LYS A 14 -12.98 -6.48 2.58
C LYS A 14 -12.98 -5.00 2.21
N LEU A 15 -13.10 -4.72 0.92
CA LEU A 15 -13.19 -3.36 0.38
C LEU A 15 -14.66 -2.90 0.40
N THR A 16 -14.92 -1.69 0.91
CA THR A 16 -16.22 -1.04 0.71
C THR A 16 -16.42 -0.68 -0.77
N ARG A 17 -17.67 -0.50 -1.23
CA ARG A 17 -17.95 -0.10 -2.62
C ARG A 17 -17.23 1.19 -3.04
N HIS A 18 -17.04 2.13 -2.11
CA HIS A 18 -16.27 3.36 -2.35
C HIS A 18 -14.76 3.09 -2.47
N ALA A 19 -14.21 2.22 -1.61
CA ALA A 19 -12.80 1.84 -1.64
C ALA A 19 -12.46 0.98 -2.88
N ALA A 20 -13.34 0.06 -3.29
CA ALA A 20 -13.16 -0.76 -4.50
C ALA A 20 -13.05 0.10 -5.76
N VAL A 21 -13.92 1.11 -5.92
CA VAL A 21 -13.91 2.03 -7.05
C VAL A 21 -12.65 2.91 -7.05
N ARG A 22 -12.22 3.43 -5.89
CA ARG A 22 -11.03 4.30 -5.78
C ARG A 22 -9.72 3.53 -5.93
N THR A 23 -9.63 2.29 -5.45
CA THR A 23 -8.47 1.41 -5.62
C THR A 23 -8.31 0.99 -7.08
N GLN A 24 -9.41 0.66 -7.76
CA GLN A 24 -9.40 0.34 -9.20
C GLN A 24 -9.04 1.56 -10.07
N GLN A 25 -9.43 2.77 -9.67
CA GLN A 25 -9.15 4.00 -10.42
C GLN A 25 -7.70 4.51 -10.31
N ARG A 26 -6.86 3.97 -9.42
CA ARG A 26 -5.52 4.54 -9.14
C ARG A 26 -4.34 3.68 -9.54
N SER A 27 -4.55 2.40 -9.92
CA SER A 27 -3.51 1.48 -10.40
C SER A 27 -2.19 1.58 -9.61
N ILE A 28 -2.29 1.62 -8.28
CA ILE A 28 -1.13 1.61 -7.39
C ILE A 28 -0.74 0.15 -7.18
N PRO A 29 0.46 -0.27 -7.60
CA PRO A 29 0.89 -1.66 -7.46
C PRO A 29 1.03 -2.10 -6.01
N GLN A 30 0.79 -3.38 -5.74
CA GLN A 30 0.88 -3.95 -4.38
C GLN A 30 2.25 -3.72 -3.72
N PHE A 31 3.36 -3.78 -4.46
CA PHE A 31 4.69 -3.54 -3.91
C PHE A 31 4.88 -2.11 -3.38
N ILE A 32 4.07 -1.13 -3.84
CA ILE A 32 4.05 0.21 -3.26
C ILE A 32 3.37 0.20 -1.89
N HIS A 33 2.38 -0.66 -1.68
CA HIS A 33 1.75 -0.81 -0.35
C HIS A 33 2.76 -1.35 0.65
N ASP A 34 3.49 -2.40 0.27
CA ASP A 34 4.58 -2.97 1.08
C ASP A 34 5.64 -1.90 1.38
N GLY A 35 5.97 -1.10 0.36
CA GLY A 35 6.83 0.08 0.48
C GLY A 35 6.36 1.07 1.54
N LEU A 36 5.08 1.44 1.51
CA LEU A 36 4.49 2.40 2.44
C LEU A 36 4.43 1.86 3.87
N LEU A 37 4.12 0.57 4.04
CA LEU A 37 4.04 -0.05 5.36
C LEU A 37 5.44 -0.29 5.97
N GLY A 38 6.43 -0.64 5.14
CA GLY A 38 7.79 -0.94 5.60
C GLY A 38 8.68 0.27 5.82
N TRP A 39 8.55 1.30 4.97
CA TRP A 39 9.44 2.47 4.98
C TRP A 39 8.72 3.81 5.09
N GLY A 40 7.38 3.82 5.06
CA GLY A 40 6.59 5.03 5.24
C GLY A 40 6.56 5.49 6.69
N ASP A 41 6.39 6.79 6.87
CA ASP A 41 6.15 7.37 8.18
C ASP A 41 4.68 7.12 8.57
N ARG A 42 4.48 6.47 9.72
CA ARG A 42 3.16 6.25 10.32
C ARG A 42 2.64 7.54 10.96
N ARG A 43 1.38 7.88 10.72
CA ARG A 43 0.65 8.95 11.40
C ARG A 43 -0.72 8.45 11.81
N ASP A 44 -1.16 8.84 12.99
CA ASP A 44 -2.53 8.58 13.42
C ASP A 44 -3.51 9.34 12.50
N ALA A 45 -4.49 8.62 11.96
CA ALA A 45 -5.55 9.16 11.12
C ALA A 45 -6.87 9.33 11.90
N GLY A 46 -6.88 9.02 13.20
CA GLY A 46 -8.06 9.04 14.05
C GLY A 46 -8.95 7.81 13.86
N CYS A 47 -9.88 7.61 14.79
CA CYS A 47 -10.87 6.52 14.77
C CYS A 47 -10.26 5.10 14.63
N GLY A 48 -9.10 4.86 15.24
CA GLY A 48 -8.43 3.55 15.17
C GLY A 48 -7.75 3.28 13.81
N ALA A 49 -7.52 4.30 12.99
CA ALA A 49 -6.83 4.18 11.72
C ALA A 49 -5.44 4.83 11.75
N SER A 50 -4.51 4.27 10.99
CA SER A 50 -3.17 4.81 10.78
C SER A 50 -2.93 5.06 9.29
N SER A 51 -2.37 6.21 8.97
CA SER A 51 -1.90 6.54 7.62
C SER A 51 -0.39 6.36 7.52
N TYR A 52 0.07 5.85 6.38
CA TYR A 52 1.48 5.69 6.05
C TYR A 52 1.77 6.42 4.75
N SER A 53 2.83 7.23 4.74
CA SER A 53 3.25 8.00 3.57
C SER A 53 4.76 8.04 3.49
N PHE A 54 5.32 8.16 2.29
CA PHE A 54 6.77 8.24 2.16
C PHE A 54 7.30 9.62 2.62
N SER A 55 8.20 9.60 3.60
CA SER A 55 9.11 10.72 3.83
C SER A 55 10.26 10.71 2.83
N LYS A 56 11.03 11.81 2.76
CA LYS A 56 12.26 11.84 1.94
C LYS A 56 13.22 10.71 2.33
N ARG A 57 13.30 10.39 3.63
CA ARG A 57 14.13 9.29 4.15
C ARG A 57 13.54 7.92 3.80
N GLY A 58 12.24 7.73 3.99
CA GLY A 58 11.53 6.50 3.66
C GLY A 58 11.62 6.17 2.17
N TRP A 59 11.35 7.15 1.31
CA TRP A 59 11.47 7.01 -0.14
C TRP A 59 12.88 6.62 -0.57
N ARG A 60 13.92 7.26 0.00
CA ARG A 60 15.30 6.94 -0.34
C ARG A 60 15.63 5.47 -0.04
N LYS A 61 15.28 4.97 1.14
CA LYS A 61 15.51 3.55 1.51
C LYS A 61 14.75 2.60 0.61
N PHE A 62 13.51 2.95 0.26
CA PHE A 62 12.70 2.15 -0.65
C PHE A 62 13.25 2.16 -2.08
N ALA A 63 13.75 3.30 -2.55
CA ALA A 63 14.41 3.43 -3.85
C ALA A 63 15.74 2.65 -3.89
N GLU A 64 16.52 2.64 -2.80
CA GLU A 64 17.71 1.81 -2.66
C GLU A 64 17.35 0.31 -2.76
N TYR A 65 16.26 -0.11 -2.12
CA TYR A 65 15.74 -1.48 -2.23
C TYR A 65 15.29 -1.84 -3.67
N LEU A 66 14.65 -0.92 -4.38
CA LEU A 66 14.23 -1.10 -5.78
C LEU A 66 15.39 -1.03 -6.78
N GLY A 67 16.53 -0.47 -6.37
CA GLY A 67 17.70 -0.26 -7.23
C GLY A 67 17.38 0.57 -8.48
N VAL A 68 17.89 0.12 -9.63
CA VAL A 68 17.76 0.84 -10.93
C VAL A 68 16.31 1.02 -11.40
N GLN A 69 15.37 0.23 -10.86
CA GLN A 69 13.96 0.33 -11.23
C GLN A 69 13.23 1.47 -10.51
N ALA A 70 13.81 2.05 -9.45
CA ALA A 70 13.18 3.12 -8.67
C ALA A 70 12.69 4.30 -9.51
N LYS A 71 13.41 4.63 -10.59
CA LYS A 71 13.05 5.71 -11.54
C LYS A 71 11.66 5.54 -12.17
N TYR A 72 11.21 4.31 -12.39
CA TYR A 72 9.89 4.03 -12.99
C TYR A 72 8.74 4.25 -12.00
N PHE A 73 9.08 4.38 -10.72
CA PHE A 73 8.15 4.42 -9.60
C PHE A 73 8.13 5.76 -8.89
N GLU A 74 8.91 6.75 -9.33
CA GLU A 74 8.93 8.09 -8.74
C GLU A 74 7.56 8.73 -8.60
N ARG A 75 6.65 8.45 -9.55
CA ARG A 75 5.25 8.89 -9.47
C ARG A 75 4.63 8.54 -8.11
N TYR A 76 4.89 7.34 -7.59
CA TYR A 76 4.33 6.78 -6.34
C TYR A 76 4.91 7.35 -5.06
N ARG A 77 5.88 8.27 -5.13
CA ARG A 77 6.45 8.93 -3.95
C ARG A 77 5.40 9.69 -3.14
N ASN A 78 4.38 10.23 -3.80
CA ASN A 78 3.29 10.95 -3.15
C ASN A 78 2.12 10.02 -2.77
N ALA A 79 2.26 8.70 -2.90
CA ALA A 79 1.23 7.78 -2.44
C ALA A 79 1.17 7.75 -0.90
N TYR A 80 -0.03 7.50 -0.38
CA TYR A 80 -0.26 7.17 1.01
C TYR A 80 -1.31 6.07 1.12
N ILE A 81 -1.22 5.30 2.21
CA ILE A 81 -2.13 4.22 2.54
C ILE A 81 -2.70 4.45 3.93
N VAL A 82 -3.99 4.16 4.12
CA VAL A 82 -4.65 4.19 5.42
C VAL A 82 -5.05 2.77 5.77
N VAL A 83 -4.75 2.37 6.99
CA VAL A 83 -4.93 1.03 7.51
C VAL A 83 -5.70 1.12 8.83
N ALA A 84 -6.70 0.26 9.02
CA ALA A 84 -7.37 0.08 10.29
C ALA A 84 -6.44 -0.62 11.31
N GLU A 85 -6.84 -0.60 12.58
CA GLU A 85 -6.14 -1.25 13.67
C GLU A 85 -5.95 -2.77 13.46
N ASP A 86 -6.90 -3.41 12.77
CA ASP A 86 -6.87 -4.83 12.42
C ASP A 86 -5.96 -5.16 11.22
N GLY A 87 -5.27 -4.17 10.65
CA GLY A 87 -4.43 -4.33 9.46
C GLY A 87 -5.18 -4.23 8.13
N THR A 88 -6.50 -3.98 8.15
CA THR A 88 -7.28 -3.82 6.92
C THR A 88 -6.92 -2.52 6.20
N ILE A 89 -6.53 -2.61 4.93
CA ILE A 89 -6.29 -1.43 4.08
C ILE A 89 -7.62 -0.74 3.80
N ILE A 90 -7.83 0.44 4.41
CA ILE A 90 -9.02 1.27 4.23
C ILE A 90 -8.96 1.98 2.88
N THR A 91 -7.80 2.55 2.52
CA THR A 91 -7.63 3.28 1.25
C THR A 91 -6.16 3.45 0.85
N VAL A 92 -5.92 3.59 -0.45
CA VAL A 92 -4.64 4.03 -1.03
C VAL A 92 -4.91 5.19 -1.98
N CYS A 93 -4.17 6.28 -1.84
CA CYS A 93 -4.42 7.50 -2.58
C CYS A 93 -3.14 8.30 -2.83
N TRP A 94 -3.22 9.21 -3.80
CA TRP A 94 -2.21 10.22 -4.03
C TRP A 94 -2.42 11.37 -3.06
N LYS A 95 -1.34 11.85 -2.45
CA LYS A 95 -1.31 13.12 -1.72
C LYS A 95 -1.33 14.24 -2.76
N GLN A 96 -2.33 15.13 -2.66
CA GLN A 96 -2.39 16.37 -3.44
C GLN A 96 -1.30 17.35 -3.01
#